data_AF-A0A1Q3PAW1-F1
#
_entry.id   AF-A0A1Q3PAW1-F1
#
_cell.length_a   1.000
_cell.length_b   1.000
_cell.length_c   1.000
_cell.angle_alpha   90.00
_cell.angle_beta   90.00
_cell.angle_gamma   90.00
#
_symmetry.space_group_name_H-M   'P 1'
#
loop_
_entity.id
_entity.type
_entity.pdbx_description
1 polymer ?
#
loop_
_entity_poly.entity_id
_entity_poly.type
_entity_poly.pdbx_seq_one_letter_code
_entity_poly.pdbx_strand_id
1 'polypeptide(L)'
;MTRVVQISHPHFGRAVAIVEEPSLVISNGLKSVYEAALQAVDSGQDLSELLLAARSDRQLHYDEVYSGTGEWKLLPAFDCPGDPFRCLVAGTGLTHKNSALNRQAMHAAAEGAKPTDSIIMYEWGVQNGFPAAGHIGVQPEWFYKGNGSVLRTHGEMLEVPDKSLLRYTEGI
;
A
#
# COMPACT_ATOMS: atom_id res chain seq x y z
N MET A 1 4.42 8.70 -17.44
CA MET A 1 4.14 7.95 -16.19
C MET A 1 3.93 6.49 -16.58
N THR A 2 4.79 5.59 -16.10
CA THR A 2 4.67 4.16 -16.38
C THR A 2 3.75 3.52 -15.36
N ARG A 3 2.72 2.80 -15.82
CA ARG A 3 1.77 2.07 -14.97
C ARG A 3 1.97 0.58 -15.18
N VAL A 4 1.98 -0.18 -14.09
CA VAL A 4 2.15 -1.63 -14.13
C VAL A 4 1.17 -2.31 -13.18
N VAL A 5 0.86 -3.57 -13.47
CA VAL A 5 0.12 -4.47 -12.60
C VAL A 5 0.92 -5.75 -12.39
N GLN A 6 0.70 -6.42 -11.26
CA GLN A 6 1.18 -7.78 -11.04
C GLN A 6 0.05 -8.75 -11.37
N ILE A 7 0.35 -9.82 -12.10
CA ILE A 7 -0.63 -10.82 -12.51
C ILE A 7 -0.10 -12.24 -12.29
N SER A 8 -1.00 -13.21 -12.13
CA SER A 8 -0.68 -14.63 -12.06
C SER A 8 -1.55 -15.46 -12.99
N HIS A 9 -0.95 -16.54 -13.51
CA HIS A 9 -1.62 -17.57 -14.30
C HIS A 9 -1.36 -18.95 -13.70
N PRO A 10 -2.32 -19.89 -13.74
CA PRO A 10 -2.12 -21.26 -13.24
C PRO A 10 -0.93 -21.98 -13.88
N HIS A 11 -0.76 -21.82 -15.20
CA HIS A 11 0.35 -22.44 -15.96
C HIS A 11 1.64 -21.59 -16.05
N PHE A 12 1.53 -20.27 -16.28
CA PHE A 12 2.70 -19.41 -16.52
C PHE A 12 3.28 -18.77 -15.25
N GLY A 13 2.58 -18.93 -14.12
CA GLY A 13 2.95 -18.32 -12.85
C GLY A 13 2.79 -16.80 -12.85
N ARG A 14 3.61 -16.13 -12.04
CA ARG A 14 3.57 -14.68 -11.86
C ARG A 14 4.21 -13.93 -13.04
N ALA A 15 3.77 -12.71 -13.28
CA ALA A 15 4.39 -11.76 -14.18
C ALA A 15 4.06 -10.32 -13.77
N VAL A 16 4.89 -9.37 -14.18
CA VAL A 16 4.52 -7.96 -14.25
C VAL A 16 3.94 -7.67 -15.64
N ALA A 17 2.95 -6.80 -15.74
CA ALA A 17 2.44 -6.33 -17.02
C ALA A 17 2.37 -4.80 -17.04
N ILE A 18 2.79 -4.20 -18.15
CA ILE A 18 2.73 -2.77 -18.40
C ILE A 18 1.33 -2.42 -18.90
N VAL A 19 0.72 -1.39 -18.32
CA VAL A 19 -0.61 -0.91 -18.71
C VAL A 19 -0.50 -0.02 -19.94
N GLU A 20 -0.99 -0.53 -21.06
CA GLU A 20 -1.04 0.13 -22.36
C GLU A 20 -2.45 0.03 -22.92
N GLU A 21 -3.34 0.87 -22.41
CA GLU A 21 -4.78 0.76 -22.66
C GLU A 21 -5.12 0.65 -24.16
N PRO A 22 -6.01 -0.27 -24.54
CA PRO A 22 -6.86 -1.13 -23.67
C PRO A 22 -6.19 -2.44 -23.22
N SER A 23 -4.89 -2.59 -23.42
CA SER A 23 -4.14 -3.83 -23.21
C SER A 23 -3.24 -3.80 -21.98
N LEU A 24 -2.85 -5.00 -21.56
CA LEU A 24 -1.71 -5.24 -20.68
C LEU A 24 -0.61 -5.91 -21.51
N VAL A 25 0.59 -5.32 -21.54
CA VAL A 25 1.78 -5.93 -22.17
C VAL A 25 2.56 -6.69 -21.10
N ILE A 26 2.63 -8.01 -21.21
CA ILE A 26 3.36 -8.84 -20.25
C ILE A 26 4.86 -8.55 -20.37
N SER A 27 5.56 -8.39 -19.24
CA SER A 27 7.02 -8.24 -19.24
C SER A 27 7.73 -9.59 -19.44
N ASN A 28 8.86 -9.56 -20.13
CA ASN A 28 9.84 -10.63 -20.17
C ASN A 28 10.62 -10.69 -18.85
N GLY A 29 10.57 -11.85 -18.18
CA GLY A 29 11.44 -12.17 -17.05
C GLY A 29 11.02 -11.63 -15.69
N LEU A 30 10.30 -10.50 -15.59
CA LEU A 30 9.92 -9.93 -14.29
C LEU A 30 8.72 -10.65 -13.65
N LYS A 31 8.85 -11.08 -12.39
CA LYS A 31 7.79 -11.79 -11.65
C LYS A 31 7.12 -10.92 -10.57
N SER A 32 7.76 -9.83 -10.18
CA SER A 32 7.19 -8.82 -9.29
C SER A 32 7.81 -7.44 -9.52
N VAL A 33 7.10 -6.40 -9.07
CA VAL A 33 7.60 -5.03 -9.00
C VAL A 33 8.74 -4.92 -7.98
N TYR A 34 8.73 -5.74 -6.92
CA TYR A 34 9.84 -5.83 -5.96
C TYR A 34 11.14 -6.26 -6.64
N GLU A 35 11.11 -7.34 -7.43
CA GLU A 35 12.28 -7.79 -8.22
C GLU A 35 12.75 -6.72 -9.20
N ALA A 36 11.81 -6.06 -9.91
CA ALA A 36 12.15 -4.99 -10.84
C ALA A 36 12.83 -3.80 -10.13
N ALA A 37 12.35 -3.44 -8.93
CA ALA A 37 12.94 -2.38 -8.12
C ALA A 37 14.33 -2.74 -7.62
N LEU A 38 14.55 -3.98 -7.16
CA LEU A 38 15.88 -4.46 -6.78
C LEU A 38 16.84 -4.43 -7.97
N GLN A 39 16.40 -4.92 -9.13
CA GLN A 39 17.21 -4.92 -10.34
C GLN A 39 17.59 -3.49 -10.77
N ALA A 40 16.66 -2.53 -10.70
CA ALA A 40 16.91 -1.13 -11.01
C ALA A 40 17.94 -0.51 -10.06
N VAL A 41 17.86 -0.81 -8.76
CA VAL A 41 18.84 -0.36 -7.75
C VAL A 41 20.22 -0.97 -8.03
N ASP A 42 20.29 -2.28 -8.27
CA ASP A 42 21.54 -2.99 -8.50
C ASP A 42 22.23 -2.57 -9.81
N SER A 43 21.46 -2.26 -10.85
CA SER A 43 21.98 -1.81 -12.14
C SER A 43 22.17 -0.29 -12.25
N GLY A 44 21.68 0.48 -11.28
CA GLY A 44 21.69 1.95 -11.32
C GLY A 44 20.81 2.53 -12.44
N GLN A 45 19.81 1.79 -12.91
CA GLN A 45 18.90 2.21 -13.99
C GLN A 45 17.60 2.79 -13.42
N ASP A 46 16.92 3.64 -14.20
CA ASP A 46 15.58 4.07 -13.85
C ASP A 46 14.60 2.89 -13.94
N LEU A 47 13.75 2.74 -12.92
CA LEU A 47 12.77 1.64 -12.86
C LEU A 47 11.80 1.68 -14.04
N SER A 48 11.40 2.87 -14.50
CA SER A 48 10.48 3.02 -15.62
C SER A 48 11.13 2.57 -16.93
N GLU A 49 12.40 2.91 -17.14
CA GLU A 49 13.18 2.45 -18.30
C GLU A 49 13.34 0.93 -18.30
N LEU A 50 13.68 0.34 -17.15
CA LEU A 50 13.79 -1.11 -17.00
C LEU A 50 12.48 -1.83 -17.32
N LEU A 51 11.35 -1.34 -16.80
CA LEU A 51 10.03 -1.91 -17.06
C LEU A 51 9.64 -1.83 -18.54
N LEU A 52 9.92 -0.70 -19.19
CA LEU A 52 9.63 -0.50 -20.61
C LEU A 52 10.55 -1.34 -21.52
N ALA A 53 11.82 -1.50 -21.16
CA ALA A 53 12.75 -2.37 -21.88
C ALA A 53 12.37 -3.86 -21.75
N ALA A 54 11.72 -4.24 -20.64
CA ALA A 54 11.25 -5.61 -20.41
C ALA A 54 9.95 -5.95 -21.15
N ARG A 55 9.35 -5.04 -21.95
CA ARG A 55 8.14 -5.35 -22.73
C ARG A 55 8.32 -6.58 -23.62
N SER A 56 7.27 -7.40 -23.72
CA SER A 56 7.21 -8.51 -24.67
C SER A 56 6.16 -8.23 -25.76
N ASP A 57 6.07 -9.15 -26.72
CA ASP A 57 5.01 -9.11 -27.75
C ASP A 57 3.68 -9.70 -27.25
N ARG A 58 3.62 -10.19 -26.01
CA ARG A 58 2.42 -10.80 -25.44
C ARG A 58 1.52 -9.73 -24.82
N GLN A 59 0.28 -9.67 -25.31
CA GLN A 59 -0.73 -8.76 -24.81
C GLN A 59 -1.94 -9.51 -24.25
N LEU A 60 -2.57 -8.93 -23.25
CA LEU A 60 -3.86 -9.35 -22.70
C LEU A 60 -4.84 -8.18 -22.82
N HIS A 61 -6.13 -8.45 -22.98
CA HIS A 61 -7.15 -7.41 -22.86
C HIS A 61 -7.28 -7.02 -21.39
N TYR A 62 -7.12 -5.74 -21.04
CA TYR A 62 -7.07 -5.34 -19.63
C TYR A 62 -8.40 -5.64 -18.91
N ASP A 63 -9.54 -5.41 -19.56
CA ASP A 63 -10.84 -5.64 -18.94
C ASP A 63 -11.07 -7.11 -18.55
N GLU A 64 -10.49 -8.08 -19.28
CA GLU A 64 -10.64 -9.51 -18.95
C GLU A 64 -9.92 -9.87 -17.66
N VAL A 65 -8.73 -9.28 -17.45
CA VAL A 65 -7.92 -9.45 -16.24
C VAL A 65 -8.54 -8.68 -15.07
N TYR A 66 -8.99 -7.46 -15.31
CA TYR A 66 -9.62 -6.59 -14.30
C TYR A 66 -10.94 -7.17 -13.79
N SER A 67 -11.80 -7.64 -14.70
CA SER A 67 -13.07 -8.30 -14.35
C SER A 67 -12.89 -9.71 -13.80
N GLY A 68 -11.68 -10.27 -13.90
CA GLY A 68 -11.38 -11.63 -13.45
C GLY A 68 -12.07 -12.71 -14.27
N THR A 69 -12.45 -12.44 -15.52
CA THR A 69 -13.10 -13.40 -16.43
C THR A 69 -12.09 -14.31 -17.13
N GLY A 70 -10.86 -13.84 -17.35
CA GLY A 70 -9.75 -14.63 -17.92
C GLY A 70 -8.99 -15.50 -16.91
N GLU A 71 -8.05 -16.30 -17.40
CA GLU A 71 -7.17 -17.14 -16.55
C GLU A 71 -6.12 -16.32 -15.78
N TRP A 72 -5.69 -15.20 -16.34
CA TRP A 72 -4.81 -14.26 -15.66
C TRP A 72 -5.58 -13.50 -14.60
N LYS A 73 -5.08 -13.51 -13.36
CA LYS A 73 -5.66 -12.80 -12.22
C LYS A 73 -4.73 -11.70 -11.74
N LEU A 74 -5.27 -10.58 -11.31
CA LEU A 74 -4.51 -9.53 -10.62
C LEU A 74 -3.94 -10.05 -9.30
N LEU A 75 -2.75 -9.59 -8.96
CA LEU A 75 -2.12 -9.73 -7.65
C LEU A 75 -2.08 -8.35 -6.96
N PRO A 76 -1.76 -8.29 -5.66
CA PRO A 76 -1.47 -7.00 -5.01
C PRO A 76 -0.48 -6.18 -5.84
N ALA A 77 -0.65 -4.86 -5.88
CA ALA A 77 0.18 -3.99 -6.72
C ALA A 77 1.68 -4.07 -6.37
N PHE A 78 1.99 -4.42 -5.13
CA PHE A 78 3.34 -4.66 -4.63
C PHE A 78 3.30 -5.72 -3.53
N ASP A 79 4.22 -6.67 -3.55
CA ASP A 79 4.45 -7.69 -2.52
C ASP A 79 5.90 -8.18 -2.62
N CYS A 80 6.32 -9.04 -1.68
CA CYS A 80 7.61 -9.72 -1.71
C CYS A 80 7.36 -11.23 -1.90
N PRO A 81 7.43 -11.75 -3.15
CA PRO A 81 7.14 -13.15 -3.42
C PRO A 81 8.00 -14.09 -2.57
N GLY A 82 7.36 -15.07 -1.92
CA GLY A 82 8.04 -16.08 -1.10
C GLY A 82 8.43 -15.63 0.31
N ASP A 83 8.39 -14.32 0.62
CA ASP A 83 8.73 -13.79 1.94
C ASP A 83 7.85 -12.58 2.32
N PRO A 84 6.63 -12.82 2.84
CA PRO A 84 5.72 -11.75 3.19
C PRO A 84 6.26 -10.85 4.33
N PHE A 85 7.21 -11.31 5.14
CA PHE A 85 7.76 -10.54 6.25
C PHE A 85 8.67 -9.39 5.80
N ARG A 86 9.12 -9.40 4.53
CA ARG A 86 9.86 -8.30 3.91
C ARG A 86 8.98 -7.13 3.46
N CYS A 87 7.66 -7.30 3.48
CA CYS A 87 6.71 -6.24 3.17
C CYS A 87 6.03 -5.78 4.46
N LEU A 88 6.35 -4.58 4.95
CA LEU A 88 5.68 -3.99 6.11
C LEU A 88 4.50 -3.13 5.64
N VAL A 89 3.32 -3.38 6.19
CA VAL A 89 2.13 -2.57 5.96
C VAL A 89 1.92 -1.70 7.19
N ALA A 90 1.98 -0.38 6.99
CA ALA A 90 1.76 0.60 8.04
C ALA A 90 0.69 1.61 7.60
N GLY A 91 0.13 2.31 8.58
CA GLY A 91 -0.76 3.44 8.34
C GLY A 91 -0.32 4.66 9.15
N THR A 92 -0.76 5.82 8.68
CA THR A 92 -0.78 7.07 9.43
C THR A 92 -2.21 7.57 9.43
N GLY A 93 -2.70 8.03 10.58
CA GLY A 93 -3.91 8.83 10.66
C GLY A 93 -3.55 10.29 10.90
N LEU A 94 -4.55 11.09 11.28
CA LEU A 94 -4.40 12.53 11.58
C LEU A 94 -3.78 13.36 10.43
N THR A 95 -3.85 12.88 9.20
CA THR A 95 -3.35 13.60 8.01
C THR A 95 -4.35 14.64 7.49
N HIS A 96 -5.59 14.61 7.96
CA HIS A 96 -6.65 15.56 7.61
C HIS A 96 -7.21 16.23 8.87
N LYS A 97 -7.44 17.55 8.80
CA LYS A 97 -7.98 18.37 9.91
C LYS A 97 -9.23 17.77 10.56
N ASN A 98 -10.17 17.30 9.74
CA ASN A 98 -11.43 16.73 10.23
C ASN A 98 -11.22 15.41 10.98
N SER A 99 -10.18 14.63 10.66
CA SER A 99 -9.83 13.41 11.40
C SER A 99 -9.41 13.76 12.84
N ALA A 100 -8.62 14.82 13.00
CA ALA A 100 -8.16 15.28 14.30
C ALA A 100 -9.31 15.91 15.12
N LEU A 101 -10.11 16.78 14.50
CA LEU A 101 -11.26 17.43 15.16
C LEU A 101 -12.31 16.44 15.64
N ASN A 102 -12.62 15.39 14.88
CA ASN A 102 -13.57 14.37 15.29
C ASN A 102 -13.08 13.62 16.55
N ARG A 103 -11.77 13.34 16.65
CA ARG A 103 -11.18 12.74 17.86
C ARG A 103 -11.26 13.69 19.05
N GLN A 104 -11.00 14.98 18.86
CA GLN A 104 -11.19 15.99 19.90
C GLN A 104 -12.65 16.03 20.38
N ALA A 105 -13.62 16.04 19.46
CA ALA A 105 -15.04 16.12 19.79
C ALA A 105 -15.52 14.94 20.64
N MET A 106 -14.99 13.73 20.43
CA MET A 106 -15.30 12.56 21.27
C MET A 106 -14.81 12.70 22.72
N HIS A 107 -13.78 13.52 22.97
CA HIS A 107 -13.17 13.71 24.30
C HIS A 107 -13.46 15.08 24.92
N ALA A 108 -14.16 15.97 24.21
CA ALA A 108 -14.43 17.35 24.62
C ALA A 108 -15.65 17.52 25.54
N ALA A 109 -16.18 16.45 26.14
CA ALA A 109 -17.41 16.46 26.94
C ALA A 109 -17.29 17.21 28.29
N ALA A 110 -16.15 17.84 28.61
CA ALA A 110 -15.96 18.63 29.83
C ALA A 110 -15.49 20.06 29.50
N GLU A 111 -16.16 21.07 30.06
CA GLU A 111 -15.70 22.46 29.99
C GLU A 111 -14.30 22.61 30.62
N GLY A 112 -13.39 23.28 29.91
CA GLY A 112 -11.98 23.41 30.33
C GLY A 112 -11.08 22.23 29.94
N ALA A 113 -11.56 21.29 29.12
CA ALA A 113 -10.75 20.16 28.64
C ALA A 113 -9.51 20.64 27.89
N LYS A 114 -8.35 20.12 28.30
CA LYS A 114 -7.07 20.30 27.60
C LYS A 114 -7.19 19.75 26.16
N PRO A 115 -6.44 20.33 25.20
CA PRO A 115 -6.35 19.74 23.87
C PRO A 115 -5.92 18.27 23.96
N THR A 116 -6.57 17.40 23.19
CA THR A 116 -6.19 15.98 23.13
C THR A 116 -4.85 15.83 22.41
N ASP A 117 -4.12 14.75 22.73
CA ASP A 117 -2.86 14.41 22.06
C ASP A 117 -3.02 14.35 20.53
N SER A 118 -4.21 13.95 20.03
CA SER A 118 -4.50 13.94 18.60
C SER A 118 -4.50 15.34 17.96
N ILE A 119 -5.01 16.35 18.65
CA ILE A 119 -4.99 17.75 18.16
C ILE A 119 -3.58 18.32 18.25
N ILE A 120 -2.86 18.03 19.34
CA ILE A 120 -1.50 18.50 19.55
C ILE A 120 -0.57 17.92 18.46
N MET A 121 -0.66 16.61 18.20
CA MET A 121 0.12 15.95 17.16
C MET A 121 -0.22 16.48 15.75
N TYR A 122 -1.51 16.76 15.49
CA TYR A 122 -1.91 17.39 14.22
C TYR A 122 -1.28 18.78 14.06
N GLU A 123 -1.34 19.63 15.09
CA GLU A 123 -0.76 20.98 15.05
C GLU A 123 0.77 20.95 14.87
N TRP A 124 1.47 20.04 15.56
CA TRP A 124 2.90 19.85 15.35
C TRP A 124 3.22 19.41 13.91
N GLY A 125 2.40 18.54 13.32
CA GLY A 125 2.52 18.14 11.92
C GLY A 125 2.30 19.30 10.94
N VAL A 126 1.35 20.19 11.20
CA VAL A 126 1.14 21.40 10.39
C VAL A 126 2.33 22.35 10.46
N GLN A 127 2.91 22.53 11.65
CA GLN A 127 4.01 23.46 11.87
C GLN A 127 5.34 22.96 11.33
N ASN A 128 5.68 21.70 11.61
CA ASN A 128 7.03 21.15 11.41
C ASN A 128 7.03 19.73 10.80
N GLY A 129 5.91 19.27 10.22
CA GLY A 129 5.83 17.94 9.58
C GLY A 129 6.51 17.86 8.21
N PHE A 130 6.75 19.02 7.56
CA PHE A 130 7.45 19.11 6.27
C PHE A 130 8.70 20.00 6.40
N PRO A 131 9.77 19.52 7.07
CA PRO A 131 10.99 20.29 7.27
C PRO A 131 11.78 20.47 5.96
N ALA A 132 12.68 21.45 5.92
CA ALA A 132 13.66 21.59 4.85
C ALA A 132 14.67 20.44 4.84
N ALA A 133 15.36 20.24 3.71
CA ALA A 133 16.41 19.24 3.58
C ALA A 133 17.45 19.37 4.72
N GLY A 134 17.90 18.24 5.26
CA GLY A 134 18.85 18.18 6.37
C GLY A 134 18.26 18.43 7.77
N HIS A 135 16.95 18.68 7.89
CA HIS A 135 16.29 18.88 9.18
C HIS A 135 15.32 17.75 9.51
N ILE A 136 15.20 17.43 10.81
CA ILE A 136 14.27 16.40 11.31
C ILE A 136 12.90 17.05 11.54
N GLY A 137 11.87 16.45 10.95
CA GLY A 137 10.48 16.89 11.11
C GLY A 137 9.81 16.25 12.32
N VAL A 138 8.62 16.73 12.65
CA VAL A 138 7.78 16.11 13.67
C VAL A 138 7.33 14.73 13.20
N GLN A 139 7.41 13.75 14.10
CA GLN A 139 6.94 12.39 13.86
C GLN A 139 5.41 12.36 13.69
N PRO A 140 4.87 11.77 12.61
CA PRO A 140 3.43 11.59 12.44
C PRO A 140 2.90 10.44 13.31
N GLU A 141 1.57 10.31 13.39
CA GLU A 141 0.96 9.07 13.88
C GLU A 141 1.43 7.90 13.00
N TRP A 142 1.87 6.81 13.61
CA TRP A 142 2.27 5.60 12.90
C TRP A 142 1.70 4.38 13.59
N PHE A 143 1.12 3.47 12.82
CA PHE A 143 0.66 2.20 13.35
C PHE A 143 0.93 1.06 12.36
N TYR A 144 1.31 -0.09 12.92
CA TYR A 144 1.53 -1.33 12.18
C TYR A 144 0.19 -1.98 11.83
N LYS A 145 -0.01 -2.31 10.55
CA LYS A 145 -1.21 -3.00 10.06
C LYS A 145 -0.98 -4.49 9.79
N GLY A 146 0.27 -4.91 9.66
CA GLY A 146 0.64 -6.28 9.30
C GLY A 146 1.81 -6.33 8.33
N ASN A 147 2.05 -7.51 7.78
CA ASN A 147 3.07 -7.73 6.76
C ASN A 147 2.43 -8.07 5.40
N GLY A 148 3.20 -8.54 4.42
CA GLY A 148 2.71 -8.92 3.10
C GLY A 148 1.53 -9.91 3.11
N SER A 149 1.34 -10.69 4.17
CA SER A 149 0.22 -11.63 4.30
C SER A 149 -1.15 -10.97 4.48
N VAL A 150 -1.19 -9.69 4.89
CA VAL A 150 -2.45 -8.94 5.02
C VAL A 150 -2.88 -8.26 3.73
N LEU A 151 -2.04 -8.29 2.69
CA LEU A 151 -2.37 -7.75 1.38
C LEU A 151 -3.47 -8.60 0.74
N ARG A 152 -4.34 -7.93 -0.01
CA ARG A 152 -5.41 -8.53 -0.80
C ARG A 152 -5.41 -7.89 -2.17
N THR A 153 -5.68 -8.68 -3.20
CA THR A 153 -5.77 -8.19 -4.58
C THR A 153 -7.12 -7.51 -4.84
N HIS A 154 -7.23 -6.84 -5.99
CA HIS A 154 -8.49 -6.24 -6.42
C HIS A 154 -9.60 -7.31 -6.51
N GLY A 155 -10.74 -7.03 -5.87
CA GLY A 155 -11.90 -7.93 -5.86
C GLY A 155 -11.79 -9.12 -4.88
N GLU A 156 -10.68 -9.27 -4.17
CA GLU A 156 -10.53 -10.33 -3.17
C GLU A 156 -11.31 -10.00 -1.89
N MET A 157 -11.83 -11.03 -1.22
CA MET A 157 -12.59 -10.85 0.01
C MET A 157 -11.68 -10.39 1.16
N LEU A 158 -12.20 -9.46 1.97
CA LEU A 158 -11.59 -9.08 3.23
C LEU A 158 -12.16 -9.96 4.35
N GLU A 159 -11.26 -10.63 5.08
CA GLU A 159 -11.64 -11.38 6.26
C GLU A 159 -11.94 -10.43 7.41
N VAL A 160 -13.16 -10.53 7.95
CA VAL A 160 -13.57 -9.81 9.16
C VAL A 160 -13.63 -10.81 10.31
N PRO A 161 -12.82 -10.67 11.36
CA PRO A 161 -12.87 -11.55 12.51
C PRO A 161 -14.24 -11.55 13.19
N ASP A 162 -14.76 -12.73 13.56
CA ASP A 162 -16.00 -12.88 14.33
C ASP A 162 -15.76 -12.47 15.79
N LYS A 163 -16.05 -11.19 16.10
CA LYS A 163 -15.97 -10.51 17.41
C LYS A 163 -14.59 -10.53 18.11
N SER A 164 -14.06 -9.34 18.33
CA SER A 164 -12.74 -9.08 18.91
C SER A 164 -12.63 -9.46 20.39
N LEU A 165 -11.47 -10.00 20.77
CA LEU A 165 -10.99 -10.29 22.13
C LEU A 165 -10.79 -9.04 23.02
N LEU A 166 -11.55 -7.96 22.82
CA LEU A 166 -11.59 -6.85 23.78
C LEU A 166 -12.54 -7.22 24.92
N ARG A 167 -12.10 -8.14 25.78
CA ARG A 167 -12.64 -8.22 27.13
C ARG A 167 -12.16 -6.97 27.86
N TYR A 168 -13.01 -5.96 27.96
CA TYR A 168 -12.96 -5.05 29.09
C TYR A 168 -13.10 -5.92 30.34
N THR A 169 -11.99 -6.24 31.00
CA THR A 169 -12.05 -6.60 32.42
C THR A 169 -12.35 -5.31 33.16
N GLU A 170 -13.61 -5.09 33.49
CA GLU A 170 -13.94 -4.16 34.56
C GLU A 170 -13.20 -4.59 35.83
N GLY A 171 -12.66 -3.60 36.54
CA GLY A 171 -11.65 -3.76 37.58
C GLY A 171 -12.03 -4.70 38.72
N ILE A 172 -10.96 -5.23 39.32
CA ILE A 172 -10.93 -5.66 40.73
C ILE A 172 -10.66 -4.42 41.57
#